data_AF-A0A453C6A9-F1
#
_entry.id   AF-A0A453C6A9-F1
#
_cell.length_a   1.000
_cell.length_b   1.000
_cell.length_c   1.000
_cell.angle_alpha   90.00
_cell.angle_beta   90.00
_cell.angle_gamma   90.00
#
_symmetry.space_group_name_H-M   'P 1'
#
loop_
_entity.id
_entity.type
_entity.pdbx_description
1 polymer ?
#
loop_
_entity_poly.entity_id
_entity_poly.type
_entity_poly.pdbx_seq_one_letter_code
_entity_poly.pdbx_strand_id
1 'polypeptide(L)' 'MSCDKSRSKAMTMVAKANGVSSVGITGDSKDMLEVVGNGVDPVCLVGCLRKKYHD' A
#
# COMPACT_ATOMS: atom_id res chain seq x y z
N MET A 1 -2.71 -9.74 2.28
CA MET A 1 -3.81 -8.73 2.26
C MET A 1 -5.18 -9.42 2.27
N SER A 2 -5.37 -10.41 3.14
CA SER A 2 -6.57 -11.27 3.13
C SER A 2 -7.67 -10.83 4.10
N CYS A 3 -7.37 -9.95 5.06
CA CYS A 3 -8.34 -9.45 6.05
C CYS A 3 -8.31 -7.92 6.18
N ASP A 4 -9.37 -7.32 6.70
CA ASP A 4 -9.48 -5.86 6.78
C ASP A 4 -8.42 -5.22 7.68
N LYS A 5 -8.03 -5.90 8.77
CA LYS A 5 -6.91 -5.45 9.62
C LYS A 5 -5.60 -5.39 8.82
N SER A 6 -5.37 -6.34 7.92
CA SER A 6 -4.18 -6.35 7.05
C SER A 6 -4.24 -5.22 6.02
N ARG A 7 -5.41 -4.94 5.45
CA ARG A 7 -5.65 -3.85 4.49
C ARG A 7 -5.44 -2.48 5.11
N SER A 8 -6.03 -2.22 6.28
CA SER A 8 -5.83 -0.94 7.00
C SER A 8 -4.36 -0.71 7.33
N LYS A 9 -3.63 -1.75 7.79
CA LYS A 9 -2.19 -1.65 8.05
C LYS A 9 -1.38 -1.33 6.78
N ALA A 10 -1.77 -1.86 5.63
CA ALA A 10 -1.09 -1.62 4.36
C ALA A 10 -1.32 -0.18 3.91
N MET A 11 -2.59 0.27 3.94
CA MET A 11 -2.96 1.65 3.65
C MET A 11 -2.20 2.64 4.53
N THR A 12 -2.20 2.43 5.85
CA THR A 12 -1.48 3.33 6.77
C THR A 12 0.02 3.35 6.50
N MET A 13 0.60 2.23 6.09
CA MET A 13 2.04 2.17 5.78
C MET A 13 2.35 2.93 4.49
N VAL A 14 1.54 2.74 3.46
CA VAL A 14 1.71 3.38 2.17
C VAL A 14 1.43 4.89 2.26
N ALA A 15 0.41 5.29 3.02
CA ALA A 15 0.11 6.70 3.27
C ALA A 15 1.23 7.43 4.04
N LYS A 16 2.09 6.69 4.75
CA LYS A 16 3.26 7.25 5.44
C LYS A 16 4.51 7.31 4.56
N ALA A 17 4.48 6.74 3.35
CA ALA A 17 5.63 6.77 2.47
C ALA A 17 5.84 8.20 1.92
N ASN A 18 7.10 8.57 1.73
CA ASN A 18 7.44 9.88 1.20
C ASN A 18 6.90 10.07 -0.22
N GLY A 19 6.39 11.27 -0.48
CA GLY A 19 5.82 11.65 -1.76
C GLY A 19 4.38 11.21 -1.96
N VAL A 20 3.79 10.38 -1.08
CA VAL A 20 2.40 9.94 -1.20
C VAL A 20 1.44 11.06 -0.81
N SER A 21 0.46 11.31 -1.66
CA SER A 21 -0.61 12.30 -1.44
C SER A 21 -1.98 11.65 -1.22
N SER A 22 -2.24 10.51 -1.85
CA SER A 22 -3.48 9.75 -1.67
C SER A 22 -3.22 8.24 -1.83
N VAL A 23 -4.03 7.45 -1.12
CA VAL A 23 -3.99 5.99 -1.18
C VAL A 23 -5.41 5.45 -1.22
N GLY A 24 -5.69 4.59 -2.19
CA GLY A 24 -6.96 3.88 -2.35
C GLY A 24 -6.77 2.37 -2.34
N ILE A 25 -7.79 1.62 -1.92
CA ILE A 25 -7.87 0.19 -2.17
C ILE A 25 -8.90 -0.01 -3.27
N THR A 26 -8.48 -0.67 -4.34
CA THR A 26 -9.28 -0.90 -5.55
C THR A 26 -9.30 -2.39 -5.90
N GLY A 27 -10.03 -2.73 -6.97
CA GLY A 27 -10.27 -4.12 -7.39
C GLY A 27 -11.44 -4.76 -6.66
N ASP A 28 -12.15 -5.66 -7.35
CA ASP A 28 -13.36 -6.33 -6.83
C ASP A 28 -13.07 -7.12 -5.55
N SER A 29 -11.84 -7.62 -5.40
CA SER A 29 -11.38 -8.36 -4.22
C SER A 29 -10.69 -7.48 -3.17
N LYS A 30 -10.66 -6.15 -3.36
CA LYS A 30 -9.95 -5.19 -2.49
C LYS A 30 -8.50 -5.60 -2.25
N ASP A 31 -7.86 -6.03 -3.33
CA ASP A 31 -6.52 -6.61 -3.41
C ASP A 31 -5.54 -5.69 -4.14
N MET A 32 -6.05 -4.68 -4.85
CA MET A 32 -5.23 -3.65 -5.48
C MET A 32 -5.11 -2.42 -4.59
N LEU A 33 -3.94 -1.77 -4.63
CA LEU A 33 -3.65 -0.59 -3.83
C LEU A 33 -3.19 0.52 -4.77
N GLU A 34 -4.02 1.54 -4.91
CA GLU A 34 -3.76 2.71 -5.74
C GLU A 34 -3.03 3.76 -4.90
N VAL A 35 -1.95 4.32 -5.45
CA VAL A 35 -1.13 5.32 -4.77
C VAL A 35 -0.93 6.49 -5.70
N VAL A 36 -1.31 7.68 -5.24
CA VAL A 36 -1.10 8.94 -5.95
C VAL A 36 -0.14 9.79 -5.15
N GLY A 37 0.89 10.31 -5.80
CA GLY A 37 1.92 11.08 -5.13
C GLY A 37 3.02 11.53 -6.09
N ASN A 38 3.85 12.45 -5.63
CA ASN A 38 5.01 12.95 -6.37
C ASN A 38 6.30 12.61 -5.63
N GLY A 39 7.28 12.03 -6.34
CA GLY A 39 8.52 11.53 -5.72
C GLY A 39 8.32 10.25 -4.89
N VAL A 40 7.26 9.50 -5.16
CA VAL A 40 7.05 8.17 -4.56
C VAL A 40 8.09 7.21 -5.13
N ASP A 41 8.77 6.47 -4.27
CA ASP A 41 9.62 5.35 -4.66
C ASP A 41 8.79 4.05 -4.70
N PRO A 42 8.32 3.61 -5.88
CA PRO A 42 7.48 2.42 -5.98
C PRO A 42 8.26 1.14 -5.63
N VAL A 43 9.58 1.10 -5.85
CA VAL A 43 10.40 -0.09 -5.58
C VAL A 43 10.50 -0.32 -4.08
N CYS A 44 10.83 0.73 -3.32
CA CYS A 44 10.87 0.66 -1.87
C CYS A 44 9.46 0.37 -1.28
N LEU A 45 8.41 0.99 -1.85
CA LEU A 45 7.03 0.79 -1.40
C LEU A 45 6.58 -0.67 -1.56
N VAL A 46 6.77 -1.24 -2.75
CA VAL A 46 6.44 -2.64 -3.04
C VAL A 46 7.32 -3.60 -2.22
N GLY A 47 8.60 -3.29 -2.06
CA GLY A 47 9.52 -4.07 -1.22
C GLY A 47 9.09 -4.11 0.25
N CYS A 48 8.65 -2.96 0.78
CA CYS A 48 8.09 -2.85 2.13
C CYS A 48 6.80 -3.65 2.30
N LEU A 49 5.90 -3.61 1.31
CA LEU A 49 4.65 -4.37 1.33
C LEU A 49 4.94 -5.88 1.24
N ARG A 50 5.83 -6.31 0.36
CA ARG A 50 6.26 -7.72 0.29
C ARG A 50 6.85 -8.15 1.62
N LYS A 51 7.84 -7.46 2.19
CA LYS A 51 8.41 -7.85 3.50
C LYS A 51 7.40 -8.02 4.63
N LYS A 52 6.26 -7.32 4.58
CA LYS A 52 5.26 -7.31 5.65
C LYS A 52 4.09 -8.28 5.45
N TYR A 53 3.84 -8.69 4.21
CA TYR A 53 2.73 -9.56 3.83
C TYR A 53 3.16 -10.81 3.04
N HIS A 54 4.46 -10.98 2.82
CA HIS A 54 5.09 -12.20 2.30
C HIS A 54 5.29 -13.14 3.48
N ASP A 55 4.21 -13.85 3.80
CA ASP A 55 4.27 -15.17 4.42
C ASP A 55 4.22 -16.19 3.27
#